data_AF-A0A7G2TQD3-F1
#
_entry.id   AF-A0A7G2TQD3-F1
#
_cell.length_a   1.000
_cell.length_b   1.000
_cell.length_c   1.000
_cell.angle_alpha   90.00
_cell.angle_beta   90.00
_cell.angle_gamma   90.00
#
_symmetry.space_group_name_H-M   'P 1'
#
loop_
_entity.id
_entity.type
_entity.pdbx_description
1 polymer ?
#
loop_
_entity_poly.entity_id
_entity_poly.type
_entity_poly.pdbx_seq_one_letter_code
_entity_poly.pdbx_strand_id
1 'polypeptide(L)'
;MRVPGLIDIITVRDPAALRAMAADPRLDRPQTGRGPLLNRLIARLARDTLKADNHLLPSGRAHDDHRRHDLRAALSARLSAPGLETALDGPVRDAAVYVAGGAGDPLRLAQGLLGPVLIDGFTPSDDTVAAAATIGRPLSGGTGQQVLDWLTGRSRRARKLLYGAANGDLNAVHAIGIAAQNLAASLDAMRAAGLATPAAKMLAHAMIAPKTVLRQGTAPAETLGGSVRAGTLVLLSVEDATRRTLDPRVAFLRDAWSGCPAHGFVPALLRRIWTEAGGAS
;
A
#
# COMPACT_ATOMS: atom_id res chain seq x y z
N MET A 1 1.93 -18.43 -15.92
CA MET A 1 2.72 -19.65 -15.68
C MET A 1 1.83 -20.71 -15.08
N ARG A 2 1.74 -21.87 -15.73
CA ARG A 2 0.92 -22.99 -15.25
C ARG A 2 1.72 -24.28 -15.34
N VAL A 3 1.92 -24.91 -14.19
CA VAL A 3 2.47 -26.26 -14.07
C VAL A 3 1.44 -27.09 -13.29
N PRO A 4 0.79 -28.08 -13.91
CA PRO A 4 -0.26 -28.87 -13.28
C PRO A 4 0.14 -29.40 -11.90
N GLY A 5 -0.77 -29.28 -10.92
CA GLY A 5 -0.55 -29.70 -9.52
C GLY A 5 0.41 -28.82 -8.71
N LEU A 6 1.35 -28.12 -9.34
CA LEU A 6 2.39 -27.35 -8.67
C LEU A 6 2.06 -25.86 -8.52
N ILE A 7 1.76 -25.17 -9.63
CA ILE A 7 1.60 -23.72 -9.64
C ILE A 7 0.68 -23.25 -10.77
N ASP A 8 -0.17 -22.27 -10.49
CA ASP A 8 -1.03 -21.62 -11.48
C ASP A 8 -1.14 -20.14 -11.18
N ILE A 9 -0.35 -19.34 -11.89
CA ILE A 9 -0.23 -17.89 -11.69
C ILE A 9 -0.43 -17.16 -13.01
N ILE A 10 -1.25 -16.13 -12.98
CA ILE A 10 -1.38 -15.14 -14.04
C ILE A 10 -0.79 -13.83 -13.55
N THR A 11 0.05 -13.19 -14.37
CA THR A 11 0.59 -11.85 -14.09
C THR A 11 0.01 -10.87 -15.08
N VAL A 12 -0.62 -9.82 -14.57
CA VAL A 12 -1.35 -8.83 -15.36
C VAL A 12 -0.60 -7.51 -15.29
N ARG A 13 -0.06 -7.08 -16.43
CA ARG A 13 0.73 -5.84 -16.56
C ARG A 13 0.05 -4.78 -17.43
N ASP A 14 -0.88 -5.20 -18.29
CA ASP A 14 -1.65 -4.27 -19.10
C ASP A 14 -2.61 -3.45 -18.22
N PRO A 15 -2.62 -2.11 -18.29
CA PRO A 15 -3.48 -1.29 -17.43
C PRO A 15 -4.98 -1.53 -17.62
N ALA A 16 -5.45 -1.82 -18.83
CA ALA A 16 -6.88 -2.05 -19.09
C ALA A 16 -7.32 -3.39 -18.51
N ALA A 17 -6.54 -4.46 -18.77
CA ALA A 17 -6.76 -5.77 -18.19
C ALA A 17 -6.66 -5.73 -16.65
N LEU A 18 -5.71 -4.97 -16.10
CA LEU A 18 -5.55 -4.81 -14.65
C LEU A 18 -6.78 -4.17 -14.02
N ARG A 19 -7.32 -3.07 -14.61
CA ARG A 19 -8.53 -2.42 -14.10
C ARG A 19 -9.73 -3.37 -14.15
N ALA A 20 -9.93 -4.05 -15.28
CA ALA A 20 -11.03 -5.00 -15.45
C ALA A 20 -10.95 -6.15 -14.44
N MET A 21 -9.77 -6.75 -14.26
CA MET A 21 -9.58 -7.84 -13.31
C MET A 21 -9.63 -7.37 -11.85
N ALA A 22 -9.18 -6.16 -11.54
CA ALA A 22 -9.31 -5.63 -10.18
C ALA A 22 -10.78 -5.44 -9.76
N ALA A 23 -11.67 -5.18 -10.72
CA ALA A 23 -13.11 -5.04 -10.51
C ALA A 23 -13.90 -6.36 -10.64
N ASP A 24 -13.28 -7.45 -11.12
CA ASP A 24 -13.98 -8.72 -11.34
C ASP A 24 -14.41 -9.36 -9.99
N PRO A 25 -15.72 -9.59 -9.76
CA PRO A 25 -16.20 -10.15 -8.50
C PRO A 25 -15.77 -11.61 -8.27
N ARG A 26 -15.27 -12.30 -9.30
CA ARG A 26 -14.74 -13.67 -9.22
C ARG A 26 -13.27 -13.70 -8.78
N LEU A 27 -12.66 -12.54 -8.53
CA LEU A 27 -11.30 -12.39 -8.03
C LEU A 27 -11.31 -11.75 -6.64
N ASP A 28 -10.92 -12.54 -5.63
CA ASP A 28 -10.89 -12.09 -4.24
C ASP A 28 -9.47 -12.13 -3.64
N ARG A 29 -9.31 -11.76 -2.36
CA ARG A 29 -8.08 -12.00 -1.61
C ARG A 29 -7.76 -13.49 -1.56
N PRO A 30 -6.46 -13.85 -1.55
CA PRO A 30 -6.05 -15.24 -1.44
C PRO A 30 -6.64 -15.93 -0.21
N GLN A 31 -7.25 -17.07 -0.46
CA GLN A 31 -7.74 -17.97 0.57
C GLN A 31 -6.73 -19.10 0.77
N THR A 32 -6.41 -19.37 2.03
CA THR A 32 -5.47 -20.44 2.37
C THR A 32 -6.05 -21.81 1.99
N GLY A 33 -5.23 -22.68 1.39
CA GLY A 33 -5.63 -24.06 1.06
C GLY A 33 -6.26 -24.25 -0.32
N ARG A 34 -6.48 -23.20 -1.10
CA ARG A 34 -7.01 -23.30 -2.48
C ARG A 34 -5.91 -23.31 -3.54
N GLY A 35 -6.17 -24.04 -4.64
CA GLY A 35 -5.28 -24.13 -5.79
C GLY A 35 -4.13 -25.15 -5.64
N PRO A 36 -3.17 -25.13 -6.59
CA PRO A 36 -1.94 -25.94 -6.57
C PRO A 36 -1.05 -25.73 -5.33
N LEU A 37 -0.08 -26.62 -5.11
CA LEU A 37 0.75 -26.63 -3.90
C LEU A 37 1.45 -25.29 -3.60
N LEU A 38 2.13 -24.70 -4.60
CA LEU A 38 2.83 -23.42 -4.41
C LEU A 38 1.84 -22.26 -4.26
N ASN A 39 0.67 -22.31 -4.89
CA ASN A 39 -0.36 -21.29 -4.70
C ASN A 39 -0.82 -21.23 -3.24
N ARG A 40 -0.99 -22.40 -2.58
CA ARG A 40 -1.38 -22.47 -1.17
C ARG A 40 -0.32 -21.85 -0.26
N LEU A 41 0.95 -22.11 -0.54
CA LEU A 41 2.07 -21.53 0.19
C LEU A 41 2.12 -20.01 0.01
N ILE A 42 2.07 -19.52 -1.24
CA ILE A 42 2.08 -18.08 -1.56
C ILE A 42 0.89 -17.38 -0.89
N ALA A 43 -0.30 -17.95 -0.98
CA ALA A 43 -1.50 -17.41 -0.33
C ALA A 43 -1.36 -17.32 1.19
N ARG A 44 -0.76 -18.34 1.83
CA ARG A 44 -0.48 -18.32 3.28
C ARG A 44 0.53 -17.24 3.65
N LEU A 45 1.64 -17.15 2.93
CA LEU A 45 2.67 -16.13 3.16
C LEU A 45 2.10 -14.72 3.00
N ALA A 46 1.34 -14.47 1.92
CA ALA A 46 0.67 -13.20 1.68
C ALA A 46 -0.38 -12.86 2.74
N ARG A 47 -1.11 -13.86 3.25
CA ARG A 47 -2.06 -13.66 4.36
C ARG A 47 -1.34 -13.32 5.67
N ASP A 48 -0.21 -13.97 5.95
CA ASP A 48 0.55 -13.77 7.18
C ASP A 48 1.31 -12.43 7.21
N THR A 49 1.71 -11.90 6.05
CA THR A 49 2.32 -10.56 5.95
C THR A 49 1.29 -9.45 6.23
N LEU A 50 0.02 -9.70 5.95
CA LEU A 50 -1.10 -8.79 6.20
C LEU A 50 -1.77 -8.99 7.57
N LYS A 51 -1.07 -9.58 8.54
CA LYS A 51 -1.53 -9.71 9.93
C LYS A 51 -0.72 -8.86 10.89
N ALA A 52 -1.37 -8.15 11.80
CA ALA A 52 -0.75 -7.50 12.94
C ALA A 52 -1.36 -8.08 14.23
N ASP A 53 -0.52 -8.60 15.11
CA ASP A 53 -0.93 -9.30 16.34
C ASP A 53 -2.12 -10.29 16.12
N ASN A 54 -1.95 -11.21 15.17
CA ASN A 54 -2.96 -12.18 14.70
C ASN A 54 -4.24 -11.62 14.07
N HIS A 55 -4.39 -10.31 14.00
CA HIS A 55 -5.51 -9.66 13.33
C HIS A 55 -5.18 -9.32 11.88
N LEU A 56 -6.07 -9.67 10.96
CA LEU A 56 -5.91 -9.35 9.54
C LEU A 56 -6.17 -7.85 9.30
N LEU A 57 -5.21 -7.20 8.65
CA LEU A 57 -5.33 -5.81 8.20
C LEU A 57 -6.49 -5.66 7.19
N PRO A 58 -7.08 -4.45 7.04
CA PRO A 58 -8.18 -4.22 6.10
C PRO A 58 -7.86 -4.67 4.67
N SER A 59 -6.60 -4.53 4.25
CA SER A 59 -6.13 -4.93 2.93
C SER A 59 -6.03 -6.45 2.73
N GLY A 60 -6.03 -7.26 3.78
CA GLY A 60 -6.00 -8.72 3.69
C GLY A 60 -7.38 -9.38 3.70
N ARG A 61 -8.43 -8.62 4.05
CA ARG A 61 -9.79 -9.13 4.21
C ARG A 61 -10.52 -9.32 2.87
N ALA A 62 -11.39 -10.32 2.85
CA ALA A 62 -12.22 -10.68 1.70
C ALA A 62 -13.13 -9.52 1.29
N HIS A 63 -13.68 -9.60 0.08
CA HIS A 63 -14.56 -8.58 -0.46
C HIS A 63 -15.78 -8.32 0.43
N ASP A 64 -16.44 -9.39 0.88
CA ASP A 64 -17.70 -9.42 1.63
C ASP A 64 -17.54 -9.34 3.16
N ASP A 65 -16.31 -9.20 3.66
CA ASP A 65 -16.03 -9.12 5.10
C ASP A 65 -16.58 -7.80 5.68
N HIS A 66 -17.64 -7.87 6.48
CA HIS A 66 -18.25 -6.69 7.13
C HIS A 66 -17.25 -5.81 7.88
N ARG A 67 -16.29 -6.42 8.61
CA ARG A 67 -15.28 -5.67 9.35
C ARG A 67 -14.35 -4.89 8.42
N ARG A 68 -14.16 -5.36 7.18
CA ARG A 68 -13.44 -4.60 6.16
C ARG A 68 -14.21 -3.34 5.78
N HIS A 69 -15.52 -3.44 5.60
CA HIS A 69 -16.37 -2.29 5.29
C HIS A 69 -16.34 -1.27 6.42
N ASP A 70 -16.45 -1.71 7.67
CA ASP A 70 -16.38 -0.83 8.85
C ASP A 70 -15.04 -0.10 8.94
N LEU A 71 -13.93 -0.83 8.81
CA LEU A 71 -12.59 -0.24 8.83
C LEU A 71 -12.41 0.80 7.71
N ARG A 72 -12.97 0.55 6.53
CA ARG A 72 -12.91 1.50 5.41
C ARG A 72 -13.75 2.74 5.68
N ALA A 73 -14.96 2.57 6.22
CA ALA A 73 -15.83 3.69 6.57
C ALA A 73 -15.17 4.58 7.63
N ALA A 74 -14.57 3.95 8.67
CA ALA A 74 -13.82 4.67 9.70
C ALA A 74 -12.61 5.43 9.13
N LEU A 75 -11.85 4.82 8.21
CA LEU A 75 -10.73 5.50 7.54
C LEU A 75 -11.23 6.67 6.69
N SER A 76 -12.29 6.48 5.89
CA SER A 76 -12.88 7.55 5.08
C SER A 76 -13.35 8.72 5.95
N ALA A 77 -14.01 8.45 7.07
CA ALA A 77 -14.47 9.49 7.99
C ALA A 77 -13.31 10.33 8.55
N ARG A 78 -12.20 9.68 8.92
CA ARG A 78 -10.99 10.37 9.40
C ARG A 78 -10.33 11.21 8.31
N LEU A 79 -10.24 10.69 7.08
CA LEU A 79 -9.66 11.42 5.94
C LEU A 79 -10.50 12.64 5.50
N SER A 80 -11.77 12.69 5.89
CA SER A 80 -12.68 13.80 5.62
C SER A 80 -12.99 14.64 6.87
N ALA A 81 -12.29 14.40 7.98
CA ALA A 81 -12.54 15.10 9.23
C ALA A 81 -12.17 16.59 9.11
N PRO A 82 -13.03 17.51 9.59
CA PRO A 82 -12.69 18.93 9.68
C PRO A 82 -11.43 19.14 10.52
N GLY A 83 -10.61 20.13 10.14
CA GLY A 83 -9.37 20.46 10.87
C GLY A 83 -8.19 19.53 10.61
N LEU A 84 -8.37 18.45 9.83
CA LEU A 84 -7.27 17.57 9.43
C LEU A 84 -6.17 18.34 8.69
N GLU A 85 -6.53 19.28 7.83
CA GLU A 85 -5.56 20.10 7.09
C GLU A 85 -4.66 20.89 8.05
N THR A 86 -5.25 21.55 9.05
CA THR A 86 -4.51 22.29 10.07
C THR A 86 -3.64 21.38 10.94
N ALA A 87 -4.14 20.20 11.32
CA ALA A 87 -3.36 19.21 12.07
C ALA A 87 -2.10 18.74 11.32
N LEU A 88 -2.10 18.86 9.98
CA LEU A 88 -0.99 18.49 9.11
C LEU A 88 -0.04 19.65 8.78
N ASP A 89 -0.28 20.88 9.25
CA ASP A 89 0.56 22.04 8.91
C ASP A 89 2.03 21.85 9.27
N GLY A 90 2.32 21.36 10.49
CA GLY A 90 3.68 21.04 10.92
C GLY A 90 4.31 19.92 10.08
N PRO A 91 3.70 18.72 10.05
CA PRO A 91 4.21 17.60 9.26
C PRO A 91 4.40 17.91 7.76
N VAL A 92 3.51 18.68 7.15
CA VAL A 92 3.63 19.10 5.74
C VAL A 92 4.82 20.03 5.55
N ARG A 93 5.01 20.99 6.44
CA ARG A 93 6.17 21.89 6.40
C ARG A 93 7.49 21.12 6.50
N ASP A 94 7.59 20.16 7.42
CA ASP A 94 8.79 19.34 7.57
C ASP A 94 9.07 18.52 6.31
N ALA A 95 8.03 17.94 5.71
CA ALA A 95 8.15 17.21 4.44
C ALA A 95 8.52 18.14 3.27
N ALA A 96 7.99 19.36 3.23
CA ALA A 96 8.30 20.35 2.22
C ALA A 96 9.78 20.79 2.30
N VAL A 97 10.31 21.00 3.50
CA VAL A 97 11.74 21.28 3.73
C VAL A 97 12.61 20.15 3.19
N TYR A 98 12.24 18.90 3.44
CA TYR A 98 12.94 17.74 2.90
C TYR A 98 12.92 17.70 1.36
N VAL A 99 11.74 17.92 0.76
CA VAL A 99 11.57 17.95 -0.70
C VAL A 99 12.39 19.07 -1.35
N ALA A 100 12.50 20.23 -0.69
CA ALA A 100 13.33 21.36 -1.11
C ALA A 100 14.85 21.13 -0.95
N GLY A 101 15.28 19.95 -0.46
CA GLY A 101 16.69 19.59 -0.33
C GLY A 101 17.22 19.59 1.11
N GLY A 102 16.38 19.90 2.10
CA GLY A 102 16.74 19.83 3.52
C GLY A 102 17.06 18.42 4.01
N ALA A 103 17.61 18.32 5.22
CA ALA A 103 17.86 17.03 5.87
C ALA A 103 16.56 16.40 6.38
N GLY A 104 16.52 15.07 6.47
CA GLY A 104 15.38 14.34 7.03
C GLY A 104 15.41 12.85 6.68
N ASP A 105 14.71 12.05 7.48
CA ASP A 105 14.43 10.65 7.16
C ASP A 105 13.03 10.58 6.50
N PRO A 106 12.91 10.20 5.22
CA PRO A 106 11.63 10.19 4.50
C PRO A 106 10.60 9.24 5.13
N LEU A 107 11.03 8.15 5.78
CA LEU A 107 10.11 7.23 6.43
C LEU A 107 9.55 7.80 7.73
N ARG A 108 10.40 8.49 8.50
CA ARG A 108 9.98 9.25 9.68
C ARG A 108 8.99 10.36 9.30
N LEU A 109 9.29 11.12 8.26
CA LEU A 109 8.39 12.16 7.73
C LEU A 109 7.06 11.57 7.26
N ALA A 110 7.09 10.45 6.54
CA ALA A 110 5.89 9.75 6.12
C ALA A 110 5.02 9.27 7.30
N GLN A 111 5.63 8.77 8.39
CA GLN A 111 4.89 8.45 9.61
C GLN A 111 4.31 9.71 10.28
N GLY A 112 5.02 10.84 10.26
CA GLY A 112 4.53 12.12 10.78
C GLY A 112 3.34 12.68 9.99
N LEU A 113 3.26 12.40 8.69
CA LEU A 113 2.14 12.79 7.84
C LEU A 113 0.90 11.88 8.01
N LEU A 114 1.10 10.58 8.26
CA LEU A 114 0.01 9.60 8.30
C LEU A 114 -0.49 9.29 9.71
N GLY A 115 0.38 9.39 10.71
CA GLY A 115 0.08 9.07 12.09
C GLY A 115 -1.01 9.96 12.70
N PRO A 116 -0.90 11.31 12.63
CA PRO A 116 -1.89 12.22 13.18
C PRO A 116 -3.30 12.07 12.59
N VAL A 117 -3.43 11.47 11.40
CA VAL A 117 -4.72 11.17 10.77
C VAL A 117 -5.48 10.06 11.51
N LEU A 118 -4.76 9.19 12.22
CA LEU A 118 -5.27 7.90 12.71
C LEU A 118 -5.02 7.67 14.20
N ILE A 119 -4.05 8.36 14.79
CA ILE A 119 -3.61 8.19 16.17
C ILE A 119 -3.37 9.58 16.75
N ASP A 120 -4.21 9.96 17.72
CA ASP A 120 -4.11 11.26 18.39
C ASP A 120 -2.75 11.41 19.09
N GLY A 121 -2.08 12.55 18.85
CA GLY A 121 -0.77 12.85 19.45
C GLY A 121 0.38 11.97 18.95
N PHE A 122 0.19 11.20 17.88
CA PHE A 122 1.24 10.31 17.39
C PHE A 122 2.46 11.07 16.92
N THR A 123 3.61 10.66 17.45
CA THR A 123 4.93 11.10 17.00
C THR A 123 5.74 9.88 16.58
N PRO A 124 6.38 9.89 15.40
CA PRO A 124 7.25 8.81 14.99
C PRO A 124 8.40 8.60 15.99
N SER A 125 8.68 7.36 16.36
CA SER A 125 9.84 6.98 17.17
C SER A 125 10.83 6.18 16.33
N ASP A 126 12.07 6.02 16.81
CA ASP A 126 13.05 5.17 16.12
C ASP A 126 12.54 3.73 15.98
N ASP A 127 11.80 3.26 16.98
CA ASP A 127 11.18 1.93 16.98
C ASP A 127 10.09 1.78 15.92
N THR A 128 9.18 2.76 15.78
CA THR A 128 8.12 2.69 14.75
C THR A 128 8.69 2.82 13.35
N VAL A 129 9.73 3.63 13.17
CA VAL A 129 10.43 3.79 11.89
C VAL A 129 11.17 2.49 11.52
N ALA A 130 11.94 1.92 12.45
CA ALA A 130 12.66 0.66 12.24
C ALA A 130 11.71 -0.52 11.99
N ALA A 131 10.56 -0.56 12.67
CA ALA A 131 9.54 -1.57 12.46
C ALA A 131 8.91 -1.45 11.06
N ALA A 132 8.55 -0.24 10.63
CA ALA A 132 8.03 -0.01 9.29
C ALA A 132 9.07 -0.40 8.21
N ALA A 133 10.33 0.01 8.36
CA ALA A 133 11.42 -0.36 7.46
C ALA A 133 11.60 -1.89 7.37
N THR A 134 11.47 -2.60 8.49
CA THR A 134 11.52 -4.07 8.52
C THR A 134 10.37 -4.71 7.74
N ILE A 135 9.17 -4.12 7.76
CA ILE A 135 8.01 -4.61 7.00
C ILE A 135 8.08 -4.21 5.51
N GLY A 136 8.76 -3.11 5.19
CA GLY A 136 8.99 -2.61 3.83
C GLY A 136 10.08 -3.35 3.05
N ARG A 137 11.10 -3.93 3.71
CA ARG A 137 12.18 -4.70 3.05
C ARG A 137 11.73 -5.76 2.04
N PRO A 138 10.67 -6.56 2.28
CA PRO A 138 10.07 -7.45 1.28
C PRO A 138 9.68 -6.78 -0.05
N LEU A 139 9.42 -5.48 -0.03
CA LEU A 139 9.04 -4.69 -1.21
C LEU A 139 10.28 -4.14 -1.94
N SER A 140 11.46 -4.08 -1.31
CA SER A 140 12.67 -3.46 -1.86
C SER A 140 13.91 -4.38 -1.94
N GLY A 141 13.93 -5.54 -1.27
CA GLY A 141 15.08 -6.44 -1.16
C GLY A 141 14.95 -7.77 -1.93
N GLY A 142 16.05 -8.54 -1.96
CA GLY A 142 16.10 -9.88 -2.56
C GLY A 142 15.35 -10.94 -1.75
N THR A 143 14.90 -11.99 -2.42
CA THR A 143 14.05 -13.07 -1.88
C THR A 143 14.64 -13.79 -0.65
N GLY A 144 15.96 -13.83 -0.48
CA GLY A 144 16.62 -14.52 0.65
C GLY A 144 16.43 -13.85 2.02
N GLN A 145 16.64 -12.52 2.12
CA GLN A 145 16.50 -11.79 3.38
C GLN A 145 15.03 -11.76 3.85
N GLN A 146 14.09 -11.68 2.90
CA GLN A 146 12.66 -11.75 3.19
C GLN A 146 12.26 -13.08 3.83
N VAL A 147 12.79 -14.20 3.31
CA VAL A 147 12.58 -15.53 3.89
C VAL A 147 13.20 -15.61 5.28
N LEU A 148 14.39 -15.05 5.48
CA LEU A 148 15.05 -15.02 6.79
C LEU A 148 14.25 -14.20 7.82
N ASP A 149 13.77 -13.01 7.47
CA ASP A 149 12.97 -12.15 8.36
C ASP A 149 11.62 -12.79 8.71
N TRP A 150 11.08 -13.60 7.79
CA TRP A 150 9.88 -14.41 8.04
C TRP A 150 10.17 -15.58 8.99
N LEU A 151 11.22 -16.36 8.73
CA LEU A 151 11.64 -17.51 9.54
C LEU A 151 12.01 -17.10 10.98
N THR A 152 12.80 -16.03 11.13
CA THR A 152 13.23 -15.51 12.44
C THR A 152 12.12 -14.79 13.21
N GLY A 153 10.94 -14.64 12.60
CA GLY A 153 9.80 -13.92 13.17
C GLY A 153 10.01 -12.41 13.31
N ARG A 154 11.10 -11.86 12.78
CA ARG A 154 11.42 -10.42 12.87
C ARG A 154 10.29 -9.57 12.31
N SER A 155 9.77 -9.96 11.15
CA SER A 155 8.65 -9.27 10.50
C SER A 155 7.35 -9.32 11.35
N ARG A 156 7.13 -10.42 12.08
CA ARG A 156 5.98 -10.57 13.00
C ARG A 156 6.13 -9.67 14.23
N ARG A 157 7.33 -9.61 14.82
CA ARG A 157 7.64 -8.72 15.95
C ARG A 157 7.47 -7.25 15.56
N ALA A 158 7.96 -6.85 14.40
CA ALA A 158 7.78 -5.49 13.87
C ALA A 158 6.29 -5.13 13.73
N ARG A 159 5.45 -6.02 13.17
CA ARG A 159 4.00 -5.78 13.08
C ARG A 159 3.31 -5.73 14.45
N LYS A 160 3.76 -6.53 15.42
CA LYS A 160 3.26 -6.47 16.80
C LYS A 160 3.61 -5.14 17.48
N LEU A 161 4.82 -4.64 17.26
CA LEU A 161 5.24 -3.32 17.76
C LEU A 161 4.35 -2.22 17.18
N LEU A 162 4.16 -2.20 15.86
CA LEU A 162 3.27 -1.21 15.23
C LEU A 162 1.83 -1.35 15.71
N TYR A 163 1.35 -2.57 15.99
CA TYR A 163 0.03 -2.80 16.57
C TYR A 163 -0.12 -2.15 17.94
N GLY A 164 0.90 -2.27 18.80
CA GLY A 164 0.95 -1.58 20.10
C GLY A 164 0.97 -0.06 19.93
N ALA A 165 1.84 0.48 19.08
CA ALA A 165 1.94 1.92 18.80
C ALA A 165 0.64 2.51 18.20
N ALA A 166 -0.15 1.68 17.53
CA ALA A 166 -1.44 2.01 16.96
C ALA A 166 -2.62 1.85 17.93
N ASN A 167 -2.38 1.52 19.20
CA ASN A 167 -3.44 1.18 20.17
C ASN A 167 -4.43 0.13 19.64
N GLY A 168 -3.94 -0.80 18.82
CA GLY A 168 -4.74 -1.85 18.18
C GLY A 168 -5.53 -1.44 16.93
N ASP A 169 -5.47 -0.19 16.47
CA ASP A 169 -6.14 0.27 15.25
C ASP A 169 -5.47 -0.29 13.99
N LEU A 170 -6.17 -1.17 13.28
CA LEU A 170 -5.64 -1.86 12.10
C LEU A 170 -5.45 -0.95 10.88
N ASN A 171 -6.20 0.15 10.76
CA ASN A 171 -5.95 1.16 9.74
C ASN A 171 -4.66 1.91 10.05
N ALA A 172 -4.46 2.26 11.32
CA ALA A 172 -3.26 2.94 11.76
C ALA A 172 -2.00 2.08 11.54
N VAL A 173 -2.03 0.78 11.90
CA VAL A 173 -0.94 -0.15 11.58
C VAL A 173 -0.63 -0.20 10.08
N HIS A 174 -1.67 -0.28 9.25
CA HIS A 174 -1.49 -0.29 7.81
C HIS A 174 -0.85 1.01 7.31
N ALA A 175 -1.29 2.16 7.84
CA ALA A 175 -0.82 3.47 7.46
C ALA A 175 0.64 3.70 7.85
N ILE A 176 0.98 3.61 9.14
CA ILE A 176 2.34 3.90 9.62
C ILE A 176 3.36 2.80 9.26
N GLY A 177 2.88 1.59 8.92
CA GLY A 177 3.72 0.47 8.50
C GLY A 177 3.92 0.36 6.99
N ILE A 178 2.82 0.18 6.24
CA ILE A 178 2.88 -0.13 4.81
C ILE A 178 2.72 1.12 3.95
N ALA A 179 1.71 1.95 4.22
CA ALA A 179 1.48 3.15 3.41
C ALA A 179 2.61 4.17 3.57
N ALA A 180 3.22 4.26 4.77
CA ALA A 180 4.38 5.10 5.04
C ALA A 180 5.58 4.76 4.14
N GLN A 181 5.77 3.50 3.73
CA GLN A 181 6.85 3.13 2.80
C GLN A 181 6.63 3.74 1.42
N ASN A 182 5.40 3.66 0.90
CA ASN A 182 5.07 4.25 -0.40
C ASN A 182 5.15 5.77 -0.34
N LEU A 183 4.67 6.38 0.76
CA LEU A 183 4.74 7.84 0.94
C LEU A 183 6.18 8.33 1.10
N ALA A 184 7.05 7.59 1.80
CA ALA A 184 8.48 7.90 1.88
C ALA A 184 9.12 7.90 0.48
N ALA A 185 8.85 6.87 -0.32
CA ALA A 185 9.30 6.80 -1.70
C ALA A 185 8.71 7.93 -2.57
N SER A 186 7.47 8.37 -2.30
CA SER A 186 6.88 9.56 -2.93
C SER A 186 7.67 10.82 -2.61
N LEU A 187 8.06 11.04 -1.34
CA LEU A 187 8.86 12.20 -0.94
C LEU A 187 10.23 12.20 -1.62
N ASP A 188 10.89 11.03 -1.70
CA ASP A 188 12.15 10.88 -2.43
C ASP A 188 11.99 11.20 -3.93
N ALA A 189 10.91 10.72 -4.55
CA ALA A 189 10.61 10.99 -5.95
C ALA A 189 10.33 12.49 -6.20
N MET A 190 9.62 13.17 -5.27
CA MET A 190 9.41 14.62 -5.34
C MET A 190 10.74 15.38 -5.26
N ARG A 191 11.58 15.04 -4.29
CA ARG A 191 12.92 15.63 -4.14
C ARG A 191 13.77 15.44 -5.40
N ALA A 192 13.75 14.23 -5.97
CA ALA A 192 14.51 13.90 -7.17
C ALA A 192 13.98 14.59 -8.44
N ALA A 193 12.68 14.93 -8.49
CA ALA A 193 12.10 15.64 -9.63
C ALA A 193 12.63 17.08 -9.77
N GLY A 194 13.04 17.71 -8.67
CA GLY A 194 13.52 19.10 -8.63
C GLY A 194 12.38 20.12 -8.81
N LEU A 195 12.43 21.21 -8.03
CA LEU A 195 11.32 22.17 -7.85
C LEU A 195 10.84 22.85 -9.15
N ALA A 196 11.65 22.85 -10.21
CA ALA A 196 11.25 23.37 -11.52
C ALA A 196 10.29 22.45 -12.30
N THR A 197 10.09 21.19 -11.85
CA THR A 197 9.17 20.26 -12.51
C THR A 197 7.72 20.71 -12.33
N PRO A 198 6.90 20.80 -13.41
CA PRO A 198 5.50 21.17 -13.29
C PRO A 198 4.74 20.23 -12.35
N ALA A 199 3.83 20.75 -11.52
CA ALA A 199 3.16 19.98 -10.47
C ALA A 199 2.45 18.73 -11.01
N ALA A 200 1.83 18.81 -12.19
CA ALA A 200 1.17 17.66 -12.81
C ALA A 200 2.14 16.51 -13.11
N LYS A 201 3.34 16.84 -13.62
CA LYS A 201 4.39 15.86 -13.92
C LYS A 201 5.04 15.33 -12.64
N MET A 202 5.27 16.18 -11.65
CA MET A 202 5.73 15.77 -10.33
C MET A 202 4.75 14.77 -9.71
N LEU A 203 3.46 15.10 -9.68
CA LEU A 203 2.44 14.26 -9.06
C LEU A 203 2.36 12.88 -9.74
N ALA A 204 2.39 12.87 -11.07
CA ALA A 204 2.45 11.65 -11.86
C ALA A 204 3.63 10.73 -11.48
N HIS A 205 4.80 11.31 -11.22
CA HIS A 205 6.00 10.56 -10.82
C HIS A 205 6.02 10.18 -9.33
N ALA A 206 5.54 11.06 -8.47
CA ALA A 206 5.53 10.88 -7.02
C ALA A 206 4.45 9.90 -6.55
N MET A 207 3.46 9.56 -7.37
CA MET A 207 2.47 8.54 -7.03
C MET A 207 3.05 7.13 -7.08
N ILE A 208 3.64 6.72 -5.96
CA ILE A 208 4.19 5.37 -5.79
C ILE A 208 3.08 4.39 -5.44
N ALA A 209 2.79 3.51 -6.37
CA ALA A 209 1.84 2.41 -6.19
C ALA A 209 2.54 1.16 -5.61
N PRO A 210 1.80 0.26 -4.93
CA PRO A 210 2.35 -1.03 -4.55
C PRO A 210 2.79 -1.82 -5.79
N LYS A 211 3.91 -2.56 -5.68
CA LYS A 211 4.46 -3.36 -6.77
C LYS A 211 3.43 -4.29 -7.41
N THR A 212 2.81 -5.10 -6.57
CA THR A 212 1.77 -6.05 -6.98
C THR A 212 0.64 -6.12 -5.97
N VAL A 213 -0.56 -6.39 -6.47
CA VAL A 213 -1.71 -6.79 -5.66
C VAL A 213 -2.07 -8.23 -6.02
N LEU A 214 -2.02 -9.11 -5.03
CA LEU A 214 -2.34 -10.52 -5.20
C LEU A 214 -3.85 -10.77 -5.04
N ARG A 215 -4.40 -11.53 -5.98
CA ARG A 215 -5.77 -12.06 -6.00
C ARG A 215 -5.78 -13.57 -6.18
N GLN A 216 -6.93 -14.17 -5.95
CA GLN A 216 -7.19 -15.56 -6.26
C GLN A 216 -8.56 -15.71 -6.91
N GLY A 217 -8.64 -16.55 -7.95
CA GLY A 217 -9.90 -16.93 -8.58
C GLY A 217 -10.77 -17.71 -7.60
N THR A 218 -12.00 -17.27 -7.40
CA THR A 218 -13.02 -17.97 -6.60
C THR A 218 -13.86 -18.91 -7.46
N ALA A 219 -14.00 -18.62 -8.75
CA ALA A 219 -14.67 -19.42 -9.76
C ALA A 219 -13.95 -19.33 -11.11
N PRO A 220 -14.20 -20.27 -12.05
CA PRO A 220 -13.71 -20.15 -13.42
C PRO A 220 -14.22 -18.89 -14.12
N ALA A 221 -13.34 -18.23 -14.88
CA ALA A 221 -13.64 -16.99 -15.58
C ALA A 221 -12.72 -16.80 -16.79
N GLU A 222 -13.30 -16.39 -17.92
CA GLU A 222 -12.53 -15.72 -18.97
C GLU A 222 -12.46 -14.23 -18.63
N THR A 223 -11.23 -13.70 -18.61
CA THR A 223 -10.96 -12.30 -18.26
C THR A 223 -10.05 -11.68 -19.32
N LEU A 224 -9.93 -10.34 -19.32
CA LEU A 224 -8.98 -9.65 -20.21
C LEU A 224 -7.51 -10.04 -19.96
N GLY A 225 -7.16 -10.55 -18.77
CA GLY A 225 -5.83 -11.09 -18.48
C GLY A 225 -5.69 -12.59 -18.73
N GLY A 226 -6.70 -13.22 -19.32
CA GLY A 226 -6.74 -14.65 -19.65
C GLY A 226 -7.67 -15.49 -18.76
N SER A 227 -7.67 -16.79 -19.02
CA SER A 227 -8.51 -17.79 -18.35
C SER A 227 -8.06 -18.08 -16.91
N VAL A 228 -8.91 -17.73 -15.95
CA VAL A 228 -8.75 -17.94 -14.52
C VAL A 228 -9.54 -19.17 -14.09
N ARG A 229 -8.95 -20.05 -13.27
CA ARG A 229 -9.64 -21.15 -12.60
C ARG A 229 -9.82 -20.82 -11.12
N ALA A 230 -10.71 -21.57 -10.46
CA ALA A 230 -10.76 -21.54 -9.00
C ALA A 230 -9.38 -21.92 -8.42
N GLY A 231 -8.84 -21.07 -7.55
CA GLY A 231 -7.52 -21.25 -6.93
C GLY A 231 -6.33 -20.71 -7.74
N THR A 232 -6.51 -20.27 -8.99
CA THR A 232 -5.48 -19.56 -9.76
C THR A 232 -5.12 -18.27 -9.03
N LEU A 233 -3.83 -18.02 -8.82
CA LEU A 233 -3.36 -16.75 -8.28
C LEU A 233 -3.19 -15.74 -9.40
N VAL A 234 -3.64 -14.50 -9.16
CA VAL A 234 -3.51 -13.41 -10.11
C VAL A 234 -2.68 -12.30 -9.47
N LEU A 235 -1.52 -12.01 -10.05
CA LEU A 235 -0.62 -10.93 -9.67
C LEU A 235 -0.94 -9.71 -10.54
N LEU A 236 -1.56 -8.70 -9.95
CA LEU A 236 -1.82 -7.42 -10.62
C LEU A 236 -0.60 -6.51 -10.43
N SER A 237 0.17 -6.24 -11.48
CA SER A 237 1.34 -5.35 -11.44
C SER A 237 0.93 -3.88 -11.41
N VAL A 238 0.49 -3.39 -10.24
CA VAL A 238 -0.07 -2.04 -10.09
C VAL A 238 1.00 -0.96 -10.32
N GLU A 239 2.23 -1.17 -9.86
CA GLU A 239 3.34 -0.24 -10.11
C GLU A 239 3.62 -0.09 -11.61
N ASP A 240 3.78 -1.20 -12.35
CA ASP A 240 4.02 -1.18 -13.79
C ASP A 240 2.89 -0.43 -14.53
N ALA A 241 1.63 -0.72 -14.17
CA ALA A 241 0.48 -0.07 -14.79
C ALA A 241 0.39 1.42 -14.43
N THR A 242 0.71 1.79 -13.20
CA THR A 242 0.74 3.19 -12.75
C THR A 242 1.83 3.96 -13.49
N ARG A 243 3.05 3.42 -13.61
CA ARG A 243 4.15 4.06 -14.34
C ARG A 243 3.84 4.28 -15.82
N ARG A 244 3.08 3.38 -16.45
CA ARG A 244 2.67 3.49 -17.86
C ARG A 244 1.55 4.51 -18.10
N THR A 245 0.61 4.61 -17.16
CA THR A 245 -0.58 5.45 -17.34
C THR A 245 -0.45 6.82 -16.67
N LEU A 246 0.41 6.93 -15.67
CA LEU A 246 0.54 8.10 -14.79
C LEU A 246 -0.80 8.53 -14.15
N ASP A 247 -1.73 7.58 -14.01
CA ASP A 247 -3.10 7.83 -13.57
C ASP A 247 -3.26 7.47 -12.08
N PRO A 248 -3.62 8.43 -11.21
CA PRO A 248 -3.81 8.19 -9.77
C PRO A 248 -4.84 7.10 -9.49
N ARG A 249 -5.85 6.96 -10.35
CA ARG A 249 -6.91 5.96 -10.18
C ARG A 249 -6.38 4.54 -10.22
N VAL A 250 -5.29 4.31 -10.97
CA VAL A 250 -4.61 3.01 -11.05
C VAL A 250 -3.82 2.75 -9.78
N ALA A 251 -3.06 3.75 -9.29
CA ALA A 251 -2.24 3.62 -8.09
C ALA A 251 -3.05 3.21 -6.85
N PHE A 252 -4.26 3.75 -6.72
CA PHE A 252 -5.17 3.46 -5.61
C PHE A 252 -6.18 2.36 -5.91
N LEU A 253 -6.19 1.80 -7.13
CA LEU A 253 -7.22 0.89 -7.62
C LEU A 253 -8.64 1.46 -7.35
N ARG A 254 -8.82 2.77 -7.56
CA ARG A 254 -9.99 3.54 -7.08
C ARG A 254 -11.31 2.88 -7.48
N ASP A 255 -11.39 2.42 -8.71
CA ASP A 255 -12.62 1.88 -9.31
C ASP A 255 -12.80 0.36 -9.05
N ALA A 256 -11.89 -0.26 -8.29
CA ALA A 256 -12.01 -1.65 -7.85
C ALA A 256 -12.68 -1.74 -6.48
N TRP A 257 -13.29 -2.89 -6.16
CA TRP A 257 -13.89 -3.13 -4.84
C TRP A 257 -12.90 -2.93 -3.68
N SER A 258 -11.61 -3.13 -3.94
CA SER A 258 -10.53 -2.94 -2.98
C SER A 258 -9.90 -1.55 -2.98
N GLY A 259 -10.44 -0.59 -3.72
CA GLY A 259 -9.84 0.73 -3.92
C GLY A 259 -9.51 1.43 -2.62
N CYS A 260 -8.36 2.07 -2.53
CA CYS A 260 -7.92 2.74 -1.32
C CYS A 260 -8.79 3.98 -1.02
N PRO A 261 -9.31 4.15 0.20
CA PRO A 261 -10.04 5.37 0.57
C PRO A 261 -9.20 6.65 0.43
N ALA A 262 -7.88 6.54 0.53
CA ALA A 262 -6.95 7.67 0.45
C ALA A 262 -6.69 8.22 -0.98
N HIS A 263 -7.46 7.77 -1.99
CA HIS A 263 -7.28 8.15 -3.40
C HIS A 263 -7.45 9.65 -3.67
N GLY A 264 -8.23 10.37 -2.85
CA GLY A 264 -8.31 11.84 -2.90
C GLY A 264 -7.27 12.51 -2.00
N PHE A 265 -7.10 11.97 -0.79
CA PHE A 265 -6.24 12.53 0.25
C PHE A 265 -4.75 12.56 -0.14
N VAL A 266 -4.17 11.42 -0.56
CA VAL A 266 -2.71 11.35 -0.83
C VAL A 266 -2.31 12.28 -1.98
N PRO A 267 -3.01 12.31 -3.14
CA PRO A 267 -2.66 13.27 -4.19
C PRO A 267 -2.81 14.74 -3.77
N ALA A 268 -3.77 15.06 -2.90
CA ALA A 268 -3.91 16.42 -2.36
C ALA A 268 -2.75 16.76 -1.42
N LEU A 269 -2.37 15.83 -0.55
CA LEU A 269 -1.24 15.96 0.36
C LEU A 269 0.09 16.18 -0.39
N LEU A 270 0.38 15.38 -1.42
CA LEU A 270 1.58 15.53 -2.23
C LEU A 270 1.62 16.88 -2.97
N ARG A 271 0.48 17.33 -3.50
CA ARG A 271 0.37 18.67 -4.11
C ARG A 271 0.67 19.77 -3.10
N ARG A 272 0.11 19.67 -1.90
CA ARG A 272 0.33 20.64 -0.84
C ARG A 272 1.81 20.71 -0.44
N ILE A 273 2.44 19.56 -0.21
CA ILE A 273 3.88 19.48 0.10
C ILE A 273 4.72 20.13 -1.02
N TRP A 274 4.37 19.87 -2.28
CA TRP A 274 5.06 20.47 -3.42
C TRP A 274 4.96 21.99 -3.46
N THR A 275 3.75 22.52 -3.27
CA THR A 275 3.51 23.97 -3.22
C THR A 275 4.28 24.60 -2.07
N GLU A 276 4.23 24.01 -0.86
CA GLU A 276 4.96 24.52 0.30
C GLU A 276 6.49 24.43 0.13
N ALA A 277 6.99 23.47 -0.67
CA ALA A 277 8.41 23.37 -1.02
C ALA A 277 8.87 24.43 -2.04
N GLY A 278 7.96 25.26 -2.57
CA GLY A 278 8.26 26.23 -3.63
C GLY A 278 8.33 25.60 -5.02
N GLY A 279 7.70 24.44 -5.21
CA GLY A 279 7.62 23.76 -6.50
C GLY A 279 6.75 24.53 -7.51
N ALA A 280 7.06 24.37 -8.80
CA ALA A 280 6.29 24.97 -9.88
C ALA A 280 4.84 24.43 -9.89
N SER A 281 3.88 25.35 -10.08
CA SER A 281 2.44 25.05 -10.20
C SER A 281 2.09 24.21 -11.43
#